data_AF-T1B025-F1
#
_entry.id   AF-T1B025-F1
#
_cell.length_a   1.000
_cell.length_b   1.000
_cell.length_c   1.000
_cell.angle_alpha   90.00
_cell.angle_beta   90.00
_cell.angle_gamma   90.00
#
_symmetry.space_group_name_H-M   'P 1'
#
loop_
_entity.id
_entity.type
_entity.pdbx_description
1 polymer ?
#
loop_
_entity_poly.entity_id
_entity_poly.type
_entity_poly.pdbx_seq_one_letter_code
_entity_poly.pdbx_strand_id
1 'polypeptide(L)'
;MEGRPIDTIGYRGMHSYEIAIENWFVANENLVGEDSGLGRGFYYQMEGFENGRIQTAARAVGIMQAAYESAVVYAQNRKVFGAPIIDYQLSQYKLGKMAAIIQASRQLAYQVC
;
A
#
# COMPACT_ATOMS: atom_id res chain seq x y z
N MET A 1 -3.45 -15.15 25.48
CA MET A 1 -3.34 -14.65 24.11
C MET A 1 -2.36 -15.55 23.39
N GLU A 2 -2.77 -16.15 22.28
CA GLU A 2 -1.91 -16.97 21.42
C GLU A 2 -1.84 -16.34 20.03
N GLY A 3 -0.70 -16.48 19.35
CA GLY A 3 -0.48 -15.91 18.03
C GLY A 3 0.27 -16.86 17.10
N ARG A 4 -0.21 -17.01 15.86
CA ARG A 4 0.44 -17.84 14.83
C ARG A 4 0.78 -17.01 13.60
N PRO A 5 2.02 -17.03 13.09
CA PRO A 5 2.36 -16.30 11.87
C PRO A 5 1.59 -16.86 10.68
N ILE A 6 1.17 -15.96 9.79
CA ILE A 6 0.53 -16.29 8.52
C ILE A 6 1.55 -16.06 7.41
N ASP A 7 1.77 -17.08 6.59
CA ASP A 7 2.58 -16.93 5.39
C ASP A 7 1.82 -16.14 4.32
N THR A 8 2.44 -15.05 3.89
CA THR A 8 1.86 -14.12 2.91
C THR A 8 2.76 -13.98 1.69
N ILE A 9 2.13 -13.77 0.54
CA ILE A 9 2.80 -13.41 -0.72
C ILE A 9 2.98 -11.88 -0.80
N GLY A 10 3.98 -11.44 -1.57
CA GLY A 10 4.17 -10.02 -1.88
C GLY A 10 5.05 -9.27 -0.88
N TYR A 11 4.62 -8.07 -0.48
CA TYR A 11 5.42 -7.12 0.30
C TYR A 11 5.52 -7.54 1.78
N ARG A 12 6.60 -8.25 2.14
CA ARG A 12 6.86 -8.76 3.51
C ARG A 12 7.64 -7.76 4.38
N GLY A 13 7.16 -6.52 4.47
CA GLY A 13 7.70 -5.50 5.38
C GLY A 13 7.19 -5.61 6.82
N MET A 14 6.08 -6.34 7.01
CA MET A 14 5.47 -6.62 8.32
C MET A 14 4.92 -8.05 8.31
N HIS A 15 4.87 -8.68 9.48
CA HIS A 15 4.33 -10.02 9.64
C HIS A 15 2.87 -9.96 10.05
N SER A 16 2.03 -10.74 9.37
CA SER A 16 0.64 -10.95 9.74
C SER A 16 0.56 -12.15 10.68
N TYR A 17 -0.26 -12.02 11.73
CA TYR A 17 -0.51 -13.08 12.70
C TYR A 17 -2.00 -13.29 12.85
N GLU A 18 -2.39 -14.55 12.97
CA GLU A 18 -3.66 -14.92 13.59
C GLU A 18 -3.51 -14.77 15.10
N ILE A 19 -4.52 -14.22 15.78
CA ILE A 19 -4.49 -14.00 17.24
C ILE A 19 -5.77 -14.54 17.85
N ALA A 20 -5.62 -15.38 18.88
CA ALA A 20 -6.71 -15.85 19.74
C ALA A 20 -6.65 -15.16 21.11
N ILE A 21 -7.77 -14.57 21.53
CA ILE A 21 -7.91 -13.88 22.81
C ILE A 21 -8.96 -14.64 23.64
N GLU A 22 -8.49 -15.38 24.65
CA GLU A 22 -9.33 -16.12 25.59
C GLU A 22 -9.01 -15.66 27.01
N ASN A 23 -10.05 -15.30 27.78
CA ASN A 23 -9.96 -14.85 29.17
C ASN A 23 -8.83 -13.83 29.43
N TRP A 24 -8.58 -12.93 28.47
CA TRP A 24 -7.51 -11.95 28.55
C TRP A 24 -7.99 -10.72 29.32
N PHE A 25 -7.36 -10.48 30.47
CA PHE A 25 -7.66 -9.30 31.28
C PHE A 25 -7.14 -8.03 30.60
N VAL A 26 -8.00 -7.01 30.55
CA VAL A 26 -7.65 -5.64 30.16
C VAL A 26 -8.20 -4.71 31.24
N ALA A 27 -7.34 -3.88 31.82
CA ALA A 27 -7.75 -2.91 32.83
C ALA A 27 -8.69 -1.85 32.24
N ASN A 28 -9.65 -1.37 33.04
CA ASN A 28 -10.64 -0.38 32.61
C ASN A 28 -10.02 0.94 32.13
N GLU A 29 -8.86 1.32 32.69
CA GLU A 29 -8.09 2.50 32.29
C GLU A 29 -7.58 2.46 30.84
N ASN A 30 -7.55 1.28 30.21
CA ASN A 30 -7.19 1.12 28.80
C ASN A 30 -8.39 1.27 27.85
N LEU A 31 -9.60 1.54 28.37
CA LEU A 31 -10.75 1.86 27.53
C LEU A 31 -10.52 3.21 26.86
N VAL A 32 -10.34 3.20 25.55
CA VAL A 32 -10.17 4.42 24.75
C VAL A 32 -11.42 5.29 24.89
N GLY A 33 -11.24 6.53 25.36
CA GLY A 33 -12.33 7.45 25.65
C GLY A 33 -12.98 7.28 27.03
N GLU A 34 -12.40 6.42 27.90
CA GLU A 34 -12.88 6.14 29.25
C GLU A 34 -14.39 5.76 29.24
N ASP A 35 -15.15 6.14 30.27
CA ASP A 35 -16.58 5.84 30.37
C ASP A 35 -17.37 6.37 29.15
N SER A 36 -16.95 7.50 28.56
CA SER A 36 -17.59 8.10 27.38
C SER A 36 -17.31 7.33 26.08
N GLY A 37 -16.25 6.52 26.07
CA GLY A 37 -15.83 5.69 24.94
C GLY A 37 -16.53 4.32 24.89
N LEU A 38 -17.26 3.94 25.95
CA LEU A 38 -17.98 2.67 26.00
C LEU A 38 -19.01 2.59 24.87
N GLY A 39 -18.92 1.56 24.03
CA GLY A 39 -19.77 1.39 22.85
C GLY A 39 -19.43 2.30 21.65
N ARG A 40 -18.37 3.11 21.74
CA ARG A 40 -17.95 4.06 20.68
C ARG A 40 -16.83 3.54 19.78
N GLY A 41 -16.24 2.38 20.07
CA GLY A 41 -15.06 1.86 19.36
C GLY A 41 -15.19 1.81 17.83
N PHE A 42 -16.37 1.49 17.30
CA PHE A 42 -16.61 1.50 15.85
C PHE A 42 -16.41 2.88 15.22
N TYR A 43 -16.89 3.94 15.87
CA TYR A 43 -16.77 5.31 15.35
C TYR A 43 -15.32 5.82 15.42
N TYR A 44 -14.63 5.55 16.53
CA TYR A 44 -13.21 5.86 16.65
C TYR A 44 -12.38 5.16 15.56
N GLN A 45 -12.71 3.90 15.25
CA GLN A 45 -12.06 3.18 14.17
C GLN A 45 -12.38 3.76 12.79
N MET A 46 -13.61 4.23 12.57
CA MET A 46 -14.02 4.87 11.32
C MET A 46 -13.26 6.17 11.06
N GLU A 47 -13.07 7.01 12.08
CA GLU A 47 -12.25 8.22 12.00
C GLU A 47 -10.80 7.88 11.60
N GLY A 48 -10.27 6.76 12.09
CA GLY A 48 -8.93 6.28 11.73
C GLY A 48 -8.77 5.76 10.29
N PHE A 49 -9.85 5.33 9.62
CA PHE A 49 -9.75 4.73 8.28
C PHE A 49 -9.30 5.71 7.20
N GLU A 50 -9.57 6.99 7.37
CA GLU A 50 -9.15 8.03 6.42
C GLU A 50 -7.62 8.03 6.30
N ASN A 51 -6.91 8.11 7.43
CA ASN A 51 -5.44 8.01 7.47
C ASN A 51 -4.92 6.72 6.83
N GLY A 52 -5.58 5.58 7.09
CA GLY A 52 -5.20 4.29 6.50
C GLY A 52 -5.29 4.26 4.97
N ARG A 53 -6.29 4.96 4.39
CA ARG A 53 -6.46 5.09 2.94
C ARG A 53 -5.35 5.93 2.32
N ILE A 54 -5.03 7.06 2.95
CA ILE A 54 -3.95 7.96 2.53
C ILE A 54 -2.61 7.20 2.46
N GLN A 55 -2.28 6.50 3.54
CA GLN A 55 -1.04 5.73 3.65
C GLN A 55 -0.95 4.62 2.60
N THR A 56 -2.09 3.98 2.28
CA THR A 56 -2.18 2.96 1.23
C THR A 56 -1.98 3.56 -0.17
N ALA A 57 -2.59 4.70 -0.47
CA ALA A 57 -2.41 5.40 -1.73
C ALA A 57 -0.94 5.82 -1.94
N ALA A 58 -0.31 6.39 -0.90
CA ALA A 58 1.09 6.79 -0.94
C ALA A 58 2.03 5.61 -1.24
N ARG A 59 1.84 4.48 -0.55
CA ARG A 59 2.61 3.24 -0.80
C ARG A 59 2.41 2.72 -2.22
N ALA A 60 1.17 2.69 -2.71
CA ALA A 60 0.86 2.24 -4.06
C ALA A 60 1.58 3.12 -5.11
N VAL A 61 1.54 4.44 -4.96
CA VAL A 61 2.25 5.38 -5.85
C VAL A 61 3.76 5.15 -5.81
N GLY A 62 4.34 4.94 -4.63
CA GLY A 62 5.76 4.62 -4.48
C GLY A 62 6.16 3.34 -5.22
N ILE A 63 5.40 2.26 -5.07
CA ILE A 63 5.66 0.99 -5.76
C ILE A 63 5.51 1.14 -7.27
N MET A 64 4.47 1.84 -7.75
CA MET A 64 4.29 2.08 -9.18
C MET A 64 5.46 2.89 -9.77
N GLN A 65 5.94 3.91 -9.05
CA GLN A 65 7.09 4.70 -9.46
C GLN A 65 8.37 3.84 -9.57
N ALA A 66 8.67 3.03 -8.55
CA ALA A 66 9.83 2.14 -8.58
C ALA A 66 9.75 1.10 -9.71
N ALA A 67 8.55 0.58 -9.99
CA ALA A 67 8.31 -0.33 -11.10
C ALA A 67 8.53 0.36 -12.46
N TYR A 68 8.08 1.60 -12.62
CA TYR A 68 8.30 2.39 -13.83
C TYR A 68 9.79 2.64 -14.07
N GLU A 69 10.53 3.11 -13.05
CA GLU A 69 11.97 3.36 -13.15
C GLU A 69 12.75 2.10 -13.54
N SER A 70 12.44 0.97 -12.87
CA SER A 70 13.03 -0.33 -13.20
C SER A 70 12.71 -0.75 -14.64
N ALA A 71 11.47 -0.55 -15.09
CA ALA A 71 11.06 -0.88 -16.45
C ALA A 71 11.74 -0.01 -17.51
N VAL A 72 11.93 1.28 -17.25
CA VAL A 72 12.66 2.20 -18.14
C VAL A 72 14.12 1.75 -18.28
N VAL A 73 14.81 1.50 -17.16
CA VAL A 73 16.20 1.02 -17.16
C VAL A 73 16.31 -0.30 -17.93
N TYR A 74 15.42 -1.26 -17.67
CA TYR A 74 15.40 -2.51 -18.41
C TYR A 74 15.17 -2.28 -19.91
N ALA A 75 14.24 -1.38 -20.27
CA ALA A 75 13.88 -1.13 -21.65
C ALA A 75 15.00 -0.47 -22.47
N GLN A 76 15.79 0.39 -21.85
CA GLN A 76 16.95 1.03 -22.48
C GLN A 76 18.09 0.03 -22.73
N ASN A 77 18.29 -0.92 -21.82
CA ASN A 77 19.44 -1.83 -21.86
C ASN A 77 19.16 -3.13 -22.62
N ARG A 78 17.93 -3.66 -22.55
CA ARG A 78 17.57 -4.90 -23.21
C ARG A 78 17.43 -4.69 -24.71
N LYS A 79 18.21 -5.43 -25.50
CA LYS A 79 18.11 -5.45 -26.97
C LYS A 79 17.48 -6.75 -27.48
N VAL A 80 16.62 -6.62 -28.48
CA VAL A 80 16.04 -7.72 -29.27
C VAL A 80 15.89 -7.24 -30.71
N PHE A 81 15.89 -8.14 -31.69
CA PHE A 81 15.76 -7.79 -33.11
C PHE A 81 16.67 -6.61 -33.57
N GLY A 82 17.88 -6.51 -32.99
CA GLY A 82 18.89 -5.52 -33.35
C GLY A 82 18.78 -4.15 -32.65
N ALA A 83 17.73 -3.86 -31.87
CA ALA A 83 17.56 -2.57 -31.20
C ALA A 83 17.17 -2.70 -29.71
N PRO A 84 17.45 -1.68 -28.88
CA PRO A 84 16.86 -1.53 -27.56
C PRO A 84 15.33 -1.68 -27.57
N ILE A 85 14.75 -2.35 -26.58
CA ILE A 85 13.30 -2.56 -26.57
C ILE A 85 12.52 -1.25 -26.38
N ILE A 86 13.15 -0.21 -25.83
CA ILE A 86 12.56 1.13 -25.69
C ILE A 86 12.27 1.81 -27.03
N ASP A 87 12.92 1.39 -28.12
CA ASP A 87 12.71 1.98 -29.45
C ASP A 87 11.43 1.46 -30.13
N TYR A 88 10.84 0.37 -29.63
CA TYR A 88 9.59 -0.17 -30.15
C TYR A 88 8.37 0.55 -29.58
N GLN A 89 7.43 0.89 -30.47
CA GLN A 89 6.21 1.63 -30.15
C GLN A 89 5.39 1.01 -29.00
N LEU A 90 5.29 -0.32 -28.94
CA LEU A 90 4.54 -0.99 -27.86
C LEU A 90 5.17 -0.79 -26.48
N SER A 91 6.50 -0.76 -26.40
CA SER A 91 7.22 -0.47 -25.15
C SER A 91 7.00 0.97 -24.73
N GLN A 92 7.12 1.91 -25.68
CA GLN A 92 6.86 3.33 -25.45
C GLN A 92 5.43 3.57 -24.97
N TYR A 93 4.44 2.93 -25.60
CA TYR A 93 3.04 3.02 -25.17
C TYR A 93 2.83 2.52 -23.75
N LYS A 94 3.41 1.37 -23.38
CA LYS A 94 3.32 0.81 -22.02
C LYS A 94 3.92 1.77 -20.99
N LEU A 95 5.13 2.25 -21.25
CA LEU A 95 5.83 3.19 -20.36
C LEU A 95 5.07 4.52 -20.24
N GLY A 96 4.59 5.08 -21.36
CA GLY A 96 3.79 6.30 -21.36
C GLY A 96 2.49 6.16 -20.57
N LYS A 97 1.79 5.02 -20.72
CA LYS A 97 0.57 4.72 -19.94
C LYS A 97 0.87 4.58 -18.46
N MET A 98 1.95 3.91 -18.08
CA MET A 98 2.39 3.81 -16.69
C MET A 98 2.65 5.21 -16.11
N ALA A 99 3.41 6.05 -16.81
CA ALA A 99 3.71 7.41 -16.37
C ALA A 99 2.43 8.24 -16.17
N ALA A 100 1.49 8.18 -17.11
CA ALA A 100 0.21 8.90 -17.00
C ALA A 100 -0.61 8.45 -15.77
N ILE A 101 -0.74 7.14 -15.55
CA ILE A 101 -1.48 6.58 -14.40
C ILE A 101 -0.82 6.96 -13.08
N ILE A 102 0.51 6.92 -13.02
CA ILE A 102 1.27 7.29 -11.81
C ILE A 102 1.05 8.75 -11.47
N GLN A 103 1.14 9.65 -12.45
CA GLN A 103 0.92 11.08 -12.20
C GLN A 103 -0.53 11.36 -11.78
N ALA A 104 -1.52 10.77 -12.44
CA ALA A 104 -2.93 10.92 -12.06
C ALA A 104 -3.18 10.41 -10.62
N SER A 105 -2.66 9.22 -10.29
CA SER A 105 -2.79 8.63 -8.95
C SER A 105 -2.10 9.49 -7.89
N ARG A 106 -0.93 10.06 -8.20
CA ARG A 106 -0.19 10.94 -7.29
C ARG A 106 -0.93 12.24 -7.03
N GLN A 107 -1.47 12.87 -8.06
CA GLN A 107 -2.24 14.11 -7.91
C GLN A 107 -3.52 13.86 -7.12
N LEU A 108 -4.24 12.77 -7.40
CA LEU A 108 -5.43 12.40 -6.62
C LEU A 108 -5.06 12.16 -5.15
N ALA A 109 -3.96 11.46 -4.89
CA ALA A 109 -3.47 11.26 -3.52
C ALA A 109 -3.18 12.61 -2.84
N TYR A 110 -2.45 13.54 -3.45
CA TYR A 110 -2.18 14.83 -2.82
C TYR A 110 -3.39 15.75 -2.67
N GLN A 111 -4.41 15.59 -3.52
CA GLN A 111 -5.58 16.48 -3.49
C GLN A 111 -6.65 16.01 -2.50
N VAL A 112 -6.80 14.70 -2.33
CA VAL A 112 -7.86 14.10 -1.48
C VAL A 112 -7.33 13.80 -0.06
N CYS A 113 -6.01 13.73 0.11
CA CYS A 113 -5.35 13.41 1.37
C CYS A 113 -4.78 14.65 2.07
#